data_AF-A0A8S9ZYK7-F1
#
_entry.id   AF-A0A8S9ZYK7-F1
#
_cell.length_a   1.000
_cell.length_b   1.000
_cell.length_c   1.000
_cell.angle_alpha   90.00
_cell.angle_beta   90.00
_cell.angle_gamma   90.00
#
_symmetry.space_group_name_H-M   'P 1'
#
loop_
_entity.id
_entity.type
_entity.pdbx_description
1 polymer ?
#
loop_
_entity_poly.entity_id
_entity_poly.type
_entity_poly.pdbx_seq_one_letter_code
_entity_poly.pdbx_strand_id
1 'polypeptide(L)'
;MNYFNNNYLNLLKEPKCPKIIKQNLIITELDKLPAYIYRKYLKKFYKPEKALREVFYSITNSSKLDNIEIVANKLFFAFKRSINSNSSNNNINYFIFGIISSLYWRIKGDPINSIKCLRYSLNNSPKEFIDIPLVSLANIYHQAGFLHSALYILENANVYSTIGDYSRALKFYYSTLSLQSNFKPAKDSITALHCLTNGKFLIKEEKIN
;
A
#
# COMPACT_ATOMS: atom_id res chain seq x y z
N MET A 1 39.57 -6.88 -12.46
CA MET A 1 39.20 -7.00 -11.02
C MET A 1 37.70 -6.73 -10.80
N ASN A 2 36.79 -7.48 -11.47
CA ASN A 2 35.32 -7.29 -11.35
C ASN A 2 34.48 -8.57 -11.48
N TYR A 3 35.09 -9.77 -11.49
CA TYR A 3 34.35 -11.02 -11.69
C TYR A 3 33.73 -11.60 -10.39
N PHE A 4 34.14 -11.13 -9.21
CA PHE A 4 33.63 -11.67 -7.93
C PHE A 4 32.30 -11.04 -7.45
N ASN A 5 32.00 -9.79 -7.83
CA ASN A 5 30.78 -9.11 -7.34
C ASN A 5 29.48 -9.58 -8.03
N ASN A 6 29.53 -9.94 -9.31
CA ASN A 6 28.32 -10.34 -10.05
C ASN A 6 27.79 -11.72 -9.63
N ASN A 7 28.65 -12.65 -9.19
CA ASN A 7 28.21 -13.96 -8.72
C ASN A 7 27.50 -13.91 -7.36
N TYR A 8 27.90 -12.99 -6.47
CA TYR A 8 27.24 -12.80 -5.17
C TYR A 8 25.84 -12.20 -5.31
N LEU A 9 25.63 -11.25 -6.23
CA LEU A 9 24.31 -10.68 -6.47
C LEU A 9 23.29 -11.72 -6.94
N ASN A 10 23.72 -12.68 -7.76
CA ASN A 10 22.87 -13.77 -8.27
C ASN A 10 22.41 -14.75 -7.17
N LEU A 11 23.07 -14.77 -6.01
CA LEU A 11 22.69 -15.63 -4.88
C LEU A 11 21.62 -14.97 -3.99
N LEU A 12 21.48 -13.65 -4.04
CA LEU A 12 20.56 -12.89 -3.19
C LEU A 12 19.10 -13.28 -3.48
N LYS A 13 18.32 -13.46 -2.41
CA LYS A 13 16.90 -13.81 -2.50
C LYS A 13 16.04 -12.57 -2.39
N GLU A 14 15.11 -12.40 -3.33
CA GLU A 14 14.09 -11.34 -3.26
C GLU A 14 12.93 -11.75 -2.35
N PRO A 15 12.23 -10.79 -1.71
CA PRO A 15 11.10 -11.07 -0.83
C PRO A 15 9.93 -11.71 -1.60
N LYS A 16 9.41 -12.82 -1.08
CA LYS A 16 8.29 -13.57 -1.68
C LYS A 16 7.12 -13.66 -0.71
N CYS A 17 6.02 -13.03 -1.08
CA CYS A 17 4.78 -13.08 -0.30
C CYS A 17 3.97 -14.35 -0.65
N PRO A 18 3.43 -15.06 0.36
CA PRO A 18 2.61 -16.26 0.13
C PRO A 18 1.34 -15.98 -0.67
N LYS A 19 0.77 -17.04 -1.24
CA LYS A 19 -0.59 -16.98 -1.79
C LYS A 19 -1.60 -16.93 -0.64
N ILE A 20 -2.65 -16.15 -0.82
CA ILE A 20 -3.74 -16.04 0.16
C ILE A 20 -4.64 -17.28 -0.02
N ILE A 21 -4.71 -18.12 1.01
CA ILE A 21 -5.51 -19.35 1.00
C ILE A 21 -6.99 -19.04 1.30
N LYS A 22 -7.24 -18.16 2.28
CA LYS A 22 -8.57 -17.67 2.64
C LYS A 22 -8.63 -16.16 2.44
N GLN A 23 -9.36 -15.74 1.43
CA GLN A 23 -9.52 -14.32 1.09
C GLN A 23 -10.63 -13.73 1.97
N ASN A 24 -10.39 -12.52 2.49
CA ASN A 24 -11.44 -11.72 3.10
C ASN A 24 -12.31 -11.05 2.01
N LEU A 25 -13.48 -10.54 2.41
CA LEU A 25 -14.45 -9.92 1.49
C LEU A 25 -13.84 -8.76 0.68
N ILE A 26 -12.95 -7.99 1.30
CA ILE A 26 -12.28 -6.85 0.65
C ILE A 26 -11.43 -7.34 -0.53
N ILE A 27 -10.61 -8.38 -0.33
CA ILE A 27 -9.76 -8.93 -1.39
C ILE A 27 -10.60 -9.50 -2.54
N THR A 28 -11.72 -10.14 -2.23
CA THR A 28 -12.61 -10.65 -3.29
C THR A 28 -13.24 -9.53 -4.12
N GLU A 29 -13.55 -8.38 -3.53
CA GLU A 29 -14.02 -7.22 -4.30
C GLU A 29 -12.91 -6.59 -5.14
N LEU A 30 -11.71 -6.45 -4.58
CA LEU A 30 -10.56 -5.91 -5.31
C LEU A 30 -10.16 -6.77 -6.50
N ASP A 31 -10.32 -8.09 -6.40
CA ASP A 31 -10.00 -9.02 -7.48
C ASP A 31 -10.92 -8.88 -8.71
N LYS A 32 -12.09 -8.25 -8.56
CA LYS A 32 -13.02 -7.97 -9.67
C LYS A 32 -12.62 -6.72 -10.46
N LEU A 33 -11.71 -5.89 -9.94
CA LEU A 33 -11.31 -4.66 -10.61
C LEU A 33 -10.55 -4.95 -11.91
N PRO A 34 -10.79 -4.17 -12.99
CA PRO A 34 -10.05 -4.30 -14.24
C PRO A 34 -8.53 -4.27 -14.04
N ALA A 35 -8.03 -3.41 -13.15
CA ALA A 35 -6.60 -3.34 -12.84
C ALA A 35 -6.03 -4.67 -12.31
N TYR A 36 -6.79 -5.41 -11.50
CA TYR A 36 -6.34 -6.71 -11.03
C TYR A 36 -6.50 -7.79 -12.12
N ILE A 37 -7.60 -7.79 -12.86
CA ILE A 37 -7.84 -8.75 -13.95
C ILE A 37 -6.72 -8.66 -15.00
N TYR A 38 -6.36 -7.44 -15.42
CA TYR A 38 -5.30 -7.17 -16.40
C TYR A 38 -3.90 -7.02 -15.78
N ARG A 39 -3.70 -7.43 -14.52
CA ARG A 39 -2.42 -7.24 -13.79
C ARG A 39 -1.16 -7.75 -14.50
N LYS A 40 -1.29 -8.78 -15.32
CA LYS A 40 -0.16 -9.30 -16.12
C LYS A 40 0.40 -8.26 -17.10
N TYR A 41 -0.43 -7.32 -17.55
CA TYR A 41 -0.07 -6.27 -18.49
C TYR A 41 0.40 -4.97 -17.81
N LEU A 42 0.21 -4.83 -16.49
CA LEU A 42 0.59 -3.60 -15.77
C LEU A 42 2.07 -3.24 -15.93
N LYS A 43 2.96 -4.25 -16.09
CA LYS A 43 4.40 -4.03 -16.29
C LYS A 43 4.72 -3.20 -17.53
N LYS A 44 3.82 -3.13 -18.53
CA LYS A 44 3.99 -2.30 -19.73
C LYS A 44 3.83 -0.80 -19.44
N PHE A 45 2.99 -0.45 -18.46
CA PHE A 45 2.59 0.93 -18.19
C PHE A 45 3.18 1.49 -16.89
N TYR A 46 3.41 0.61 -15.91
CA TYR A 46 3.95 0.96 -14.60
C TYR A 46 5.47 1.19 -14.66
N LYS A 47 5.92 2.35 -14.17
CA LYS A 47 7.34 2.72 -14.12
C LYS A 47 7.91 2.52 -12.71
N PRO A 48 9.20 2.11 -12.57
CA PRO A 48 9.86 1.98 -11.28
C PRO A 48 9.85 3.29 -10.48
N GLU A 49 9.49 3.20 -9.20
CA GLU A 49 9.37 4.35 -8.30
C GLU A 49 10.67 4.59 -7.50
N LYS A 50 11.69 5.16 -8.16
CA LYS A 50 13.02 5.36 -7.56
C LYS A 50 13.01 6.21 -6.28
N ALA A 51 12.08 7.15 -6.15
CA ALA A 51 11.93 8.02 -4.98
C ALA A 51 11.63 7.24 -3.68
N LEU A 52 11.05 6.03 -3.78
CA LEU A 52 10.75 5.20 -2.62
C LEU A 52 12.00 4.58 -1.97
N ARG A 53 13.18 4.69 -2.59
CA ARG A 53 14.43 4.12 -2.05
C ARG A 53 14.75 4.67 -0.67
N GLU A 54 14.65 5.98 -0.48
CA GLU A 54 14.97 6.60 0.81
C GLU A 54 14.04 6.12 1.92
N VAL A 55 12.73 6.05 1.61
CA VAL A 55 11.71 5.52 2.52
C VAL A 55 12.00 4.05 2.85
N PHE A 56 12.36 3.24 1.85
CA PHE A 56 12.69 1.84 2.05
C PHE A 56 13.88 1.67 3.00
N TYR A 57 14.98 2.38 2.79
CA TYR A 57 16.14 2.33 3.69
C TYR A 57 15.80 2.81 5.10
N SER A 58 14.99 3.87 5.23
CA SER A 58 14.55 4.37 6.53
C SER A 58 13.73 3.33 7.29
N ILE A 59 12.78 2.67 6.62
CA ILE A 59 11.90 1.67 7.25
C ILE A 59 12.66 0.40 7.61
N THR A 60 13.64 -0.01 6.81
CA THR A 60 14.47 -1.19 7.09
C THR A 60 15.65 -0.90 8.01
N ASN A 61 15.75 0.32 8.55
CA ASN A 61 16.88 0.80 9.35
C ASN A 61 18.23 0.46 8.70
N SER A 62 18.35 0.74 7.40
CA SER A 62 19.51 0.42 6.56
C SER A 62 20.15 1.71 6.04
N SER A 63 21.43 1.64 5.66
CA SER A 63 22.14 2.80 5.12
C SER A 63 21.64 3.11 3.71
N LYS A 64 21.59 4.40 3.33
CA LYS A 64 21.30 4.82 1.95
C LYS A 64 22.33 4.30 0.94
N LEU A 65 23.53 3.95 1.41
CA LEU A 65 24.61 3.37 0.60
C LEU A 65 24.46 1.85 0.42
N ASP A 66 23.59 1.19 1.19
CA ASP A 66 23.40 -0.25 1.10
C ASP A 66 22.79 -0.63 -0.25
N ASN A 67 23.24 -1.73 -0.83
CA ASN A 67 22.56 -2.27 -2.00
C ASN A 67 21.14 -2.74 -1.59
N ILE A 68 20.12 -2.24 -2.27
CA ILE A 68 18.72 -2.63 -2.10
C ILE A 68 18.51 -4.15 -2.18
N GLU A 69 19.26 -4.87 -3.02
CA GLU A 69 19.18 -6.34 -3.10
C GLU A 69 19.67 -7.03 -1.82
N ILE A 70 20.67 -6.47 -1.13
CA ILE A 70 21.18 -7.02 0.14
C ILE A 70 20.14 -6.81 1.24
N VAL A 71 19.54 -5.62 1.31
CA VAL A 71 18.45 -5.31 2.25
C VAL A 71 17.24 -6.21 1.99
N ALA A 72 16.90 -6.42 0.71
CA ALA A 72 15.83 -7.33 0.30
C ALA A 72 16.09 -8.80 0.69
N ASN A 73 17.35 -9.25 0.63
CA ASN A 73 17.74 -10.58 1.08
C ASN A 73 17.56 -10.76 2.60
N LYS A 74 17.93 -9.75 3.40
CA LYS A 74 17.64 -9.75 4.86
C LYS A 74 16.14 -9.84 5.11
N LEU A 75 15.35 -9.04 4.39
CA LEU A 75 13.89 -9.03 4.46
C LEU A 75 13.29 -10.41 4.10
N PHE A 76 13.80 -11.07 3.05
CA PHE A 76 13.35 -12.41 2.67
C PHE A 76 13.50 -13.42 3.81
N PHE A 77 14.67 -13.48 4.46
CA PHE A 77 14.90 -14.41 5.56
C PHE A 77 14.08 -14.06 6.80
N ALA A 78 13.96 -12.77 7.14
CA ALA A 78 13.12 -12.31 8.25
C ALA A 78 11.64 -12.69 8.05
N PHE A 79 11.12 -12.48 6.84
CA PHE A 79 9.74 -12.82 6.52
C PHE A 79 9.53 -14.35 6.55
N LYS A 80 10.43 -15.13 5.95
CA LYS A 80 10.36 -16.60 5.98
C LYS A 80 10.38 -17.14 7.41
N ARG A 81 11.23 -16.58 8.28
CA ARG A 81 11.30 -16.92 9.71
C ARG A 81 9.95 -16.67 10.39
N SER A 82 9.32 -15.52 10.13
CA SER A 82 8.02 -15.17 10.69
C SER A 82 6.91 -16.13 10.25
N ILE A 83 6.90 -16.56 8.99
CA ILE A 83 5.90 -17.50 8.48
C ILE A 83 6.05 -18.88 9.13
N ASN A 84 7.30 -19.32 9.34
CA ASN A 84 7.58 -20.64 9.92
C ASN A 84 7.39 -20.70 11.45
N SER A 85 7.30 -19.56 12.13
CA SER A 85 6.97 -19.55 13.55
C SER A 85 5.46 -19.73 13.74
N ASN A 86 5.04 -20.81 14.40
CA ASN A 86 3.63 -21.13 14.70
C ASN A 86 3.05 -20.24 15.83
N SER A 87 3.27 -18.93 15.77
CA SER A 87 2.69 -17.99 16.74
C SER A 87 1.37 -17.43 16.22
N SER A 88 0.34 -17.47 17.07
CA SER A 88 -1.02 -17.00 16.79
C SER A 88 -1.13 -15.50 16.54
N ASN A 89 -0.11 -14.70 16.91
CA ASN A 89 -0.10 -13.24 16.77
C ASN A 89 0.78 -12.72 15.62
N ASN A 90 1.05 -13.54 14.60
CA ASN A 90 1.94 -13.16 13.49
C ASN A 90 1.30 -12.30 12.39
N ASN A 91 0.01 -11.97 12.50
CA ASN A 91 -0.70 -11.17 11.49
C ASN A 91 -0.06 -9.78 11.28
N ILE A 92 0.39 -9.14 12.37
CA ILE A 92 1.07 -7.84 12.30
C ILE A 92 2.41 -7.95 11.54
N ASN A 93 3.18 -9.02 11.78
CA ASN A 93 4.43 -9.25 11.06
C ASN A 93 4.17 -9.51 9.57
N TYR A 94 3.15 -10.28 9.24
CA TYR A 94 2.76 -10.55 7.85
C TYR A 94 2.31 -9.29 7.11
N PHE A 95 1.57 -8.44 7.81
CA PHE A 95 1.21 -7.10 7.37
C PHE A 95 2.47 -6.26 7.08
N ILE A 96 3.33 -6.03 8.08
CA ILE A 96 4.53 -5.18 7.95
C ILE A 96 5.46 -5.70 6.86
N PHE A 97 5.81 -7.00 6.88
CA PHE A 97 6.69 -7.57 5.87
C PHE A 97 6.06 -7.54 4.47
N GLY A 98 4.74 -7.68 4.35
CA GLY A 98 4.02 -7.50 3.10
C GLY A 98 4.14 -6.07 2.54
N ILE A 99 3.97 -5.05 3.38
CA ILE A 99 4.17 -3.64 3.00
C ILE A 99 5.61 -3.39 2.54
N ILE A 100 6.60 -3.77 3.35
CA ILE A 100 8.02 -3.53 3.02
C ILE A 100 8.42 -4.27 1.74
N SER A 101 7.95 -5.51 1.58
CA SER A 101 8.18 -6.29 0.36
C SER A 101 7.54 -5.62 -0.86
N SER A 102 6.35 -5.03 -0.71
CA SER A 102 5.71 -4.29 -1.80
C SER A 102 6.53 -3.05 -2.22
N LEU A 103 7.08 -2.31 -1.25
CA LEU A 103 7.94 -1.15 -1.53
C LEU A 103 9.17 -1.55 -2.34
N TYR A 104 9.83 -2.65 -1.97
CA TYR A 104 10.93 -3.21 -2.75
C TYR A 104 10.53 -3.46 -4.22
N TRP A 105 9.40 -4.14 -4.44
CA TRP A 105 8.93 -4.45 -5.79
C TRP A 105 8.53 -3.21 -6.59
N ARG A 106 7.97 -2.18 -5.94
CA ARG A 106 7.67 -0.87 -6.57
C ARG A 106 8.95 -0.16 -7.03
N ILE A 107 10.01 -0.20 -6.20
CA ILE A 107 11.32 0.36 -6.55
C ILE A 107 11.94 -0.40 -7.74
N LYS A 108 11.79 -1.72 -7.79
CA LYS A 108 12.27 -2.55 -8.92
C LYS A 108 11.39 -2.40 -10.18
N GLY A 109 10.18 -1.85 -10.06
CA GLY A 109 9.23 -1.74 -11.17
C GLY A 109 8.48 -3.03 -11.48
N ASP A 110 8.29 -3.91 -10.49
CA ASP A 110 7.47 -5.11 -10.63
C ASP A 110 6.12 -4.93 -9.90
N PRO A 111 5.09 -4.40 -10.60
CA PRO A 111 3.80 -4.17 -9.99
C PRO A 111 3.10 -5.48 -9.63
N ILE A 112 3.39 -6.58 -10.33
CA ILE A 112 2.71 -7.87 -10.13
C ILE A 112 3.09 -8.45 -8.78
N ASN A 113 4.39 -8.49 -8.48
CA ASN A 113 4.87 -8.97 -7.18
C ASN A 113 4.53 -7.98 -6.06
N SER A 114 4.52 -6.68 -6.34
CA SER A 114 4.03 -5.68 -5.39
C SER A 114 2.57 -5.90 -5.01
N ILE A 115 1.66 -6.06 -5.99
CA ILE A 115 0.23 -6.34 -5.76
C ILE A 115 0.04 -7.63 -4.97
N LYS A 116 0.79 -8.70 -5.25
CA LYS A 116 0.72 -9.94 -4.46
C LYS A 116 1.05 -9.69 -2.99
N CYS A 117 2.12 -8.93 -2.72
CA CYS A 117 2.53 -8.59 -1.37
C CYS A 117 1.54 -7.67 -0.65
N LEU A 118 0.98 -6.68 -1.34
CA LEU A 118 -0.05 -5.80 -0.78
C LEU A 118 -1.35 -6.54 -0.47
N ARG A 119 -1.78 -7.47 -1.33
CA ARG A 119 -2.95 -8.32 -1.03
C ARG A 119 -2.69 -9.21 0.17
N TYR A 120 -1.50 -9.81 0.27
CA TYR A 120 -1.14 -10.60 1.45
C TYR A 120 -1.11 -9.75 2.71
N SER A 121 -0.54 -8.54 2.63
CA SER A 121 -0.53 -7.55 3.71
C SER A 121 -1.94 -7.16 4.14
N LEU A 122 -2.82 -6.87 3.18
CA LEU A 122 -4.21 -6.49 3.40
C LEU A 122 -5.00 -7.57 4.13
N ASN A 123 -4.76 -8.85 3.81
CA ASN A 123 -5.42 -9.97 4.46
C ASN A 123 -5.05 -10.12 5.95
N ASN A 124 -3.88 -9.61 6.34
CA ASN A 124 -3.32 -9.73 7.68
C ASN A 124 -3.29 -8.40 8.44
N SER A 125 -3.77 -7.31 7.82
CA SER A 125 -3.72 -5.97 8.42
C SER A 125 -4.71 -5.85 9.57
N PRO A 126 -4.34 -5.20 10.69
CA PRO A 126 -5.31 -4.70 11.65
C PRO A 126 -6.31 -3.75 10.96
N LYS A 127 -7.54 -3.68 11.48
CA LYS A 127 -8.61 -2.88 10.87
C LYS A 127 -8.24 -1.40 10.80
N GLU A 128 -7.50 -0.93 11.80
CA GLU A 128 -7.05 0.45 11.97
C GLU A 128 -6.01 0.87 10.92
N PHE A 129 -5.33 -0.09 10.29
CA PHE A 129 -4.23 0.14 9.33
C PHE A 129 -4.53 -0.46 7.96
N ILE A 130 -5.81 -0.71 7.66
CA ILE A 130 -6.22 -1.31 6.39
C ILE A 130 -6.09 -0.33 5.22
N ASP A 131 -6.07 0.97 5.51
CA ASP A 131 -5.85 2.07 4.58
C ASP A 131 -4.46 2.01 3.93
N ILE A 132 -3.41 1.67 4.69
CA ILE A 132 -2.02 1.61 4.21
C ILE A 132 -1.87 0.71 2.95
N PRO A 133 -2.27 -0.58 2.98
CA PRO A 133 -2.15 -1.44 1.82
C PRO A 133 -3.11 -1.05 0.69
N LEU A 134 -4.28 -0.50 1.00
CA LEU A 134 -5.25 -0.05 0.00
C LEU A 134 -4.74 1.17 -0.79
N VAL A 135 -4.25 2.21 -0.09
CA VAL A 135 -3.65 3.40 -0.72
C VAL A 135 -2.43 3.01 -1.57
N SER A 136 -1.59 2.10 -1.08
CA SER A 136 -0.45 1.58 -1.86
C SER A 136 -0.91 0.84 -3.12
N LEU A 137 -2.01 0.06 -3.06
CA LEU A 137 -2.60 -0.60 -4.23
C LEU A 137 -3.16 0.41 -5.24
N ALA A 138 -3.88 1.43 -4.75
CA ALA A 138 -4.43 2.50 -5.56
C ALA A 138 -3.32 3.28 -6.30
N ASN A 139 -2.21 3.57 -5.62
CA ASN A 139 -1.05 4.22 -6.23
C ASN A 139 -0.46 3.40 -7.39
N ILE A 140 -0.36 2.08 -7.24
CA ILE A 140 0.11 1.21 -8.34
C ILE A 140 -0.86 1.27 -9.53
N TYR A 141 -2.16 1.21 -9.27
CA TYR A 141 -3.18 1.25 -10.32
C TYR A 141 -3.22 2.61 -11.02
N HIS A 142 -3.11 3.70 -10.26
CA HIS A 142 -2.99 5.05 -10.78
C HIS A 142 -1.77 5.20 -11.69
N GLN A 143 -0.59 4.79 -11.20
CA GLN A 143 0.66 4.86 -11.96
C GLN A 143 0.65 3.99 -13.23
N ALA A 144 -0.16 2.93 -13.24
CA ALA A 144 -0.36 2.08 -14.40
C ALA A 144 -1.49 2.56 -15.35
N GLY A 145 -2.13 3.69 -15.06
CA GLY A 145 -3.21 4.28 -15.89
C GLY A 145 -4.62 3.74 -15.60
N PHE A 146 -4.79 2.85 -14.62
CA PHE A 146 -6.10 2.32 -14.22
C PHE A 146 -6.79 3.26 -13.21
N LEU A 147 -7.09 4.48 -13.65
CA LEU A 147 -7.59 5.56 -12.79
C LEU A 147 -8.91 5.20 -12.08
N HIS A 148 -9.85 4.56 -12.79
CA HIS A 148 -11.14 4.17 -12.19
C HIS A 148 -10.96 3.11 -11.08
N SER A 149 -10.11 2.11 -11.28
CA SER A 149 -9.80 1.12 -10.24
C SER A 149 -9.06 1.75 -9.06
N ALA A 150 -8.16 2.72 -9.31
CA ALA A 150 -7.49 3.45 -8.25
C ALA A 150 -8.47 4.29 -7.41
N LEU A 151 -9.39 5.00 -8.06
CA LEU A 151 -10.41 5.81 -7.41
C LEU A 151 -11.35 4.94 -6.56
N TYR A 152 -11.86 3.85 -7.12
CA TYR A 152 -12.70 2.90 -6.39
C TYR A 152 -12.01 2.39 -5.12
N ILE A 153 -10.71 2.09 -5.21
CA ILE A 153 -9.94 1.68 -4.04
C ILE A 153 -9.83 2.81 -3.05
N LEU A 154 -9.55 4.04 -3.45
CA LEU A 154 -9.41 5.18 -2.52
C LEU A 154 -10.72 5.50 -1.80
N GLU A 155 -11.86 5.44 -2.50
CA GLU A 155 -13.19 5.59 -1.91
C GLU A 155 -13.44 4.52 -0.84
N ASN A 156 -13.04 3.28 -1.11
CA ASN A 156 -13.16 2.17 -0.17
C ASN A 156 -12.01 2.08 0.86
N ALA A 157 -10.86 2.68 0.60
CA ALA A 157 -9.70 2.83 1.50
C ALA A 157 -9.99 3.87 2.57
N ASN A 158 -10.93 4.76 2.27
CA ASN A 158 -11.54 5.65 3.23
C ASN A 158 -12.52 4.89 4.15
N VAL A 159 -12.01 3.80 4.73
CA VAL A 159 -12.59 3.00 5.80
C VAL A 159 -12.77 3.83 7.08
N TYR A 160 -12.44 5.13 7.10
CA TYR A 160 -12.97 6.06 8.10
C TYR A 160 -14.49 6.23 8.00
N SER A 161 -15.08 6.05 6.80
CA SER A 161 -16.54 6.01 6.63
C SER A 161 -17.17 4.68 7.04
N THR A 162 -16.41 3.56 6.97
CA THR A 162 -16.91 2.21 7.28
C THR A 162 -16.57 1.74 8.71
N ILE A 163 -15.61 2.37 9.40
CA ILE A 163 -15.35 2.21 10.85
C ILE A 163 -16.15 3.22 11.69
N GLY A 164 -16.75 4.25 11.08
CA GLY A 164 -17.56 5.26 11.76
C GLY A 164 -16.76 6.42 12.37
N ASP A 165 -15.47 6.55 12.06
CA ASP A 165 -14.65 7.69 12.49
C ASP A 165 -14.62 8.78 11.41
N TYR A 166 -15.78 9.41 11.22
CA TYR A 166 -16.01 10.46 10.24
C TYR A 166 -15.15 11.71 10.48
N SER A 167 -14.70 11.94 11.72
CA SER A 167 -13.85 13.08 12.09
C SER A 167 -12.48 13.02 11.41
N ARG A 168 -11.83 11.85 11.46
CA ARG A 168 -10.54 11.64 10.80
C ARG A 168 -10.67 11.64 9.28
N ALA A 169 -11.75 11.09 8.74
CA ALA A 169 -12.08 11.13 7.31
C ALA A 169 -12.15 12.59 6.79
N LEU A 170 -12.89 13.43 7.50
CA LEU A 170 -13.07 14.84 7.15
C LEU A 170 -11.73 15.59 7.20
N LYS A 171 -10.92 15.39 8.25
CA LYS A 171 -9.62 16.05 8.39
C LYS A 171 -8.67 15.74 7.23
N PHE A 172 -8.67 14.50 6.75
CA PHE A 172 -7.89 14.09 5.58
C PHE A 172 -8.34 14.80 4.29
N TYR A 173 -9.65 14.83 4.02
CA TYR A 173 -10.15 15.49 2.81
C TYR A 173 -9.99 17.00 2.84
N TYR A 174 -10.17 17.65 4.00
CA TYR A 174 -9.86 19.07 4.15
C TYR A 174 -8.37 19.35 3.93
N SER A 175 -7.47 18.48 4.41
CA SER A 175 -6.03 18.59 4.13
C SER A 175 -5.69 18.34 2.65
N THR A 176 -6.49 17.55 1.94
CA THR A 176 -6.34 17.34 0.50
C THR A 176 -6.79 18.59 -0.28
N LEU A 177 -7.87 19.24 0.15
CA LEU A 177 -8.36 20.48 -0.46
C LEU A 177 -7.48 21.69 -0.15
N SER A 178 -6.78 21.71 0.99
CA SER A 178 -5.79 22.77 1.27
C SER A 178 -4.58 22.67 0.35
N LEU A 179 -4.21 21.45 -0.09
CA LEU A 179 -3.16 21.23 -1.08
C LEU A 179 -3.66 21.39 -2.52
N GLN A 180 -4.89 20.98 -2.81
CA GLN A 180 -5.49 20.99 -4.14
C GLN A 180 -6.97 21.41 -4.06
N SER A 181 -7.21 22.72 -4.07
CA SER A 181 -8.54 23.31 -3.89
C SER A 181 -9.58 22.91 -4.96
N ASN A 182 -9.13 22.45 -6.12
CA ASN A 182 -9.98 22.02 -7.24
C ASN A 182 -10.16 20.50 -7.34
N PHE A 183 -9.68 19.72 -6.36
CA PHE A 183 -9.80 18.28 -6.36
C PHE A 183 -11.25 17.83 -6.08
N LYS A 184 -12.04 17.71 -7.15
CA LYS A 184 -13.46 17.38 -7.11
C LYS A 184 -13.81 16.12 -6.30
N PRO A 185 -13.05 15.01 -6.38
CA PRO A 185 -13.35 13.81 -5.60
C PRO A 185 -13.33 14.02 -4.07
N ALA A 186 -12.47 14.90 -3.55
CA ALA A 186 -12.48 15.23 -2.11
C ALA A 186 -13.74 16.03 -1.73
N LYS A 187 -14.21 16.94 -2.59
CA LYS A 187 -15.46 17.70 -2.35
C LYS A 187 -16.67 16.77 -2.32
N ASP A 188 -16.74 15.84 -3.26
CA ASP A 188 -17.84 14.87 -3.36
C ASP A 188 -17.84 13.93 -2.14
N SER A 189 -16.65 13.52 -1.67
CA SER A 189 -16.49 12.68 -0.48
C SER A 189 -16.86 13.40 0.82
N ILE A 190 -16.48 14.67 0.99
CA ILE A 190 -16.91 15.51 2.13
C ILE A 190 -18.43 15.65 2.15
N THR A 191 -19.04 15.90 0.98
CA THR A 191 -20.49 16.03 0.84
C THR A 191 -21.20 14.75 1.25
N ALA A 192 -20.73 13.60 0.78
CA ALA A 192 -21.26 12.29 1.17
C ALA A 192 -21.14 12.04 2.69
N LEU A 193 -19.99 12.39 3.30
CA LEU A 193 -19.77 12.26 4.74
C LEU A 193 -20.72 13.17 5.55
N HIS A 194 -21.00 14.38 5.10
CA HIS A 194 -21.97 15.27 5.74
C HIS A 194 -23.39 14.71 5.69
N CYS A 195 -23.80 14.16 4.54
CA CYS A 195 -25.09 13.49 4.39
C CYS A 195 -25.22 12.26 5.32
N LEU A 196 -24.17 11.46 5.45
CA LEU A 196 -24.17 10.27 6.30
C LEU A 196 -24.22 10.59 7.80
N THR A 197 -23.73 11.77 8.20
CA THR A 197 -23.59 12.14 9.62
C THR A 197 -24.65 13.14 10.10
N ASN A 198 -25.61 13.51 9.23
CA ASN A 198 -26.54 14.62 9.44
C ASN A 198 -25.83 15.90 9.95
N GLY A 199 -24.60 16.15 9.47
CA GLY A 199 -23.80 17.31 9.87
C GLY A 199 -23.21 17.28 11.29
N LYS A 200 -23.22 16.15 12.02
CA LYS A 200 -22.76 16.09 13.42
C LYS A 200 -21.26 16.32 13.65
N PHE A 201 -20.41 16.12 12.64
CA PHE A 201 -18.94 16.19 12.77
C PHE A 201 -18.31 17.42 12.12
N LEU A 202 -19.03 18.55 12.12
CA LEU A 202 -18.44 19.84 11.70
C LEU A 202 -17.24 20.13 12.59
N ILE A 203 -16.04 20.13 11.99
CA ILE A 203 -14.94 20.94 12.52
C ILE A 203 -15.52 22.35 12.48
N LYS A 204 -15.87 22.89 13.65
CA LYS A 204 -16.17 24.33 13.74
C LYS A 204 -15.00 25.00 13.06
N GLU A 205 -15.28 25.76 12.02
CA GLU A 205 -14.32 26.72 11.49
C GLU A 205 -13.91 27.59 12.68
N GLU A 206 -12.80 27.24 13.33
CA GLU A 206 -12.05 28.20 14.10
C GLU A 206 -11.60 29.22 13.07
N LYS A 207 -12.40 30.28 12.98
CA LYS A 207 -12.05 31.55 12.37
C LYS A 207 -10.66 31.89 12.88
N ILE A 208 -9.66 31.65 12.04
CA ILE A 208 -8.37 32.29 12.17
C ILE A 208 -8.64 33.74 11.81
N ASN A 209 -8.69 34.59 12.83
CA ASN A 209 -8.67 36.05 12.71
C ASN A 209 -7.46 36.50 11.88
#